data_AF-A0A2K4Y2U6-F1
#
_entry.id   AF-A0A2K4Y2U6-F1
#
_cell.length_a   1.000
_cell.length_b   1.000
_cell.length_c   1.000
_cell.angle_alpha   90.00
_cell.angle_beta   90.00
_cell.angle_gamma   90.00
#
_symmetry.space_group_name_H-M   'P 1'
#
loop_
_entity.id
_entity.type
_entity.pdbx_description
1 polymer ?
#
loop_
_entity_poly.entity_id
_entity_poly.type
_entity_poly.pdbx_seq_one_letter_code
_entity_poly.pdbx_strand_id
1 'polypeptide(L)'
;MSNVEKKGRIPSCVGQASLAGSYYVAECTLCGWVGSSEALTDDCQCTQEFGDRYCLGDTDEIGSDRLLEIVQAMAQRYGESQQDYHRLIEHTNETEKYLDEAAELLGEIVQSGHAYRECTDKGSATGLRVAAVLGYVAQFQPEPHQPDEDARDDNWIMNPCNQGHRDVGAAGGVAQCNQCGEAISATTTREAFERWNAAHPAPPV
;
A
#
# COMPACT_ATOMS: atom_id res chain seq x y z
N MET A 1 -35.28 -24.46 13.35
CA MET A 1 -35.06 -23.02 13.10
C MET A 1 -36.38 -22.31 13.31
N SER A 2 -36.38 -21.20 14.06
CA SER A 2 -37.63 -20.49 14.35
C SER A 2 -38.15 -19.76 13.10
N ASN A 3 -39.46 -19.53 13.00
CA ASN A 3 -40.06 -18.73 11.91
C ASN A 3 -39.48 -17.31 11.78
N VAL A 4 -38.79 -16.84 12.83
CA VAL A 4 -38.09 -15.55 12.87
C VAL A 4 -36.75 -15.60 12.11
N GLU A 5 -36.06 -16.74 12.09
CA GLU A 5 -34.78 -16.91 11.38
C GLU A 5 -34.95 -17.04 9.87
N LYS A 6 -36.12 -17.50 9.38
CA LYS A 6 -36.42 -17.59 7.94
C LYS A 6 -36.61 -16.21 7.29
N LYS A 7 -37.18 -15.23 8.00
CA LYS A 7 -37.55 -13.91 7.43
C LYS A 7 -36.37 -13.07 6.92
N GLY A 8 -35.13 -13.35 7.34
CA GLY A 8 -33.96 -12.54 6.95
C GLY A 8 -33.04 -13.15 5.90
N ARG A 9 -33.24 -14.42 5.50
CA ARG A 9 -32.28 -15.10 4.62
C ARG A 9 -32.63 -14.88 3.16
N ILE A 10 -31.73 -14.23 2.42
CA ILE A 10 -31.82 -14.13 0.96
C ILE A 10 -31.42 -15.48 0.37
N PRO A 11 -32.18 -16.05 -0.58
CA PRO A 11 -31.84 -17.31 -1.21
C PRO A 11 -30.43 -17.28 -1.78
N SER A 12 -29.69 -18.36 -1.53
CA SER A 12 -28.31 -18.50 -2.02
C SER A 12 -28.28 -18.81 -3.52
N CYS A 13 -29.32 -19.48 -4.02
CA CYS A 13 -29.52 -19.80 -5.42
C CYS A 13 -31.04 -19.90 -5.71
N VAL A 14 -31.42 -19.46 -6.91
CA VAL A 14 -32.79 -19.56 -7.43
C VAL A 14 -32.79 -20.50 -8.62
N GLY A 15 -33.75 -21.43 -8.67
CA GLY A 15 -33.95 -22.33 -9.79
C GLY A 15 -34.17 -21.56 -11.10
N GLN A 16 -33.57 -22.04 -12.19
CA GLN A 16 -33.64 -21.39 -13.50
C GLN A 16 -34.82 -21.89 -14.36
N ALA A 17 -35.42 -23.03 -14.01
CA ALA A 17 -36.55 -23.58 -14.72
C ALA A 17 -37.81 -22.75 -14.44
N SER A 18 -38.54 -22.40 -15.51
CA SER A 18 -39.84 -21.75 -15.38
C SER A 18 -40.84 -22.71 -14.74
N LEU A 19 -41.76 -22.17 -13.94
CA LEU A 19 -42.89 -22.95 -13.43
C LEU A 19 -43.80 -23.32 -14.60
N ALA A 20 -44.07 -24.61 -14.76
CA ALA A 20 -45.02 -25.14 -15.74
C ALA A 20 -46.12 -25.95 -15.03
N GLY A 21 -47.28 -26.10 -15.66
CA GLY A 21 -48.35 -26.95 -15.12
C GLY A 21 -48.87 -26.51 -13.75
N SER A 22 -48.99 -27.46 -12.81
CA SER A 22 -49.54 -27.25 -11.46
C SER A 22 -48.45 -27.17 -10.37
N TYR A 23 -47.20 -26.93 -10.74
CA TYR A 23 -46.10 -26.82 -9.79
C TYR A 23 -46.07 -25.42 -9.15
N TYR A 24 -45.61 -25.36 -7.90
CA TYR A 24 -45.52 -24.13 -7.10
C TYR A 24 -44.06 -23.81 -6.76
N VAL A 25 -43.82 -22.60 -6.26
CA VAL A 25 -42.50 -22.20 -5.78
C VAL A 25 -42.29 -22.74 -4.37
N ALA A 26 -41.19 -23.44 -4.14
CA ALA A 26 -40.81 -23.98 -2.85
C ALA A 26 -39.48 -23.38 -2.35
N GLU A 27 -39.38 -23.12 -1.05
CA GLU A 27 -38.15 -22.73 -0.34
C GLU A 27 -37.66 -23.91 0.51
N CYS A 28 -36.42 -24.33 0.33
CA CYS A 28 -35.81 -25.31 1.22
C CYS A 28 -35.48 -24.68 2.56
N THR A 29 -36.00 -25.27 3.63
CA THR A 29 -35.82 -24.79 5.00
C THR A 29 -34.39 -24.97 5.52
N LEU A 30 -33.62 -25.85 4.88
CA LEU A 30 -32.24 -26.17 5.26
C LEU A 30 -31.22 -25.29 4.50
N CYS A 31 -31.19 -25.38 3.17
CA CYS A 31 -30.21 -24.67 2.35
C CYS A 31 -30.67 -23.30 1.85
N GLY A 32 -31.97 -22.96 1.97
CA GLY A 32 -32.52 -21.70 1.46
C GLY A 32 -32.61 -21.61 -0.06
N TRP A 33 -32.55 -22.75 -0.76
CA TRP A 33 -32.82 -22.81 -2.20
C TRP A 33 -34.28 -22.48 -2.48
N VAL A 34 -34.52 -21.73 -3.56
CA VAL A 34 -35.87 -21.40 -4.04
C VAL A 34 -36.04 -21.90 -5.47
N GLY A 35 -37.08 -22.70 -5.73
CA GLY A 35 -37.34 -23.20 -7.07
C GLY A 35 -38.65 -23.96 -7.23
N SER A 36 -38.81 -24.68 -8.34
CA SER A 36 -40.04 -25.41 -8.66
C SER A 36 -40.23 -26.64 -7.77
N SER A 37 -41.46 -26.86 -7.31
CA SER A 37 -41.85 -28.09 -6.61
C SER A 37 -41.65 -29.35 -7.46
N GLU A 38 -41.56 -29.22 -8.78
CA GLU A 38 -41.23 -30.31 -9.71
C GLU A 38 -39.84 -30.91 -9.45
N ALA A 39 -38.90 -30.09 -8.97
CA ALA A 39 -37.53 -30.53 -8.74
C ALA A 39 -37.37 -31.28 -7.40
N LEU A 40 -38.44 -31.40 -6.60
CA LEU A 40 -38.39 -32.04 -5.29
C LEU A 40 -38.50 -33.56 -5.42
N THR A 41 -38.14 -34.27 -4.34
CA THR A 41 -38.51 -35.69 -4.22
C THR A 41 -40.02 -35.85 -4.03
N ASP A 42 -40.53 -37.08 -4.16
CA ASP A 42 -41.94 -37.40 -3.89
C ASP A 42 -42.37 -37.00 -2.45
N ASP A 43 -41.40 -36.97 -1.52
CA ASP A 43 -41.59 -36.55 -0.13
C ASP A 43 -41.40 -35.03 0.09
N CYS A 44 -41.42 -34.23 -0.99
CA CYS A 44 -41.23 -32.78 -0.97
C CYS A 44 -39.88 -32.32 -0.39
N GLN A 45 -38.82 -33.10 -0.60
CA GLN A 45 -37.47 -32.80 -0.11
C GLN A 45 -36.60 -32.16 -1.18
N CYS A 46 -35.69 -31.29 -0.75
CA CYS A 46 -34.78 -30.56 -1.61
C CYS A 46 -33.74 -31.48 -2.27
N THR A 47 -33.58 -31.34 -3.58
CA THR A 47 -32.63 -32.11 -4.41
C THR A 47 -31.38 -31.31 -4.78
N GLN A 48 -31.14 -30.16 -4.15
CA GLN A 48 -29.93 -29.40 -4.42
C GLN A 48 -28.68 -30.18 -4.02
N GLU A 49 -27.70 -30.17 -4.92
CA GLU A 49 -26.41 -30.81 -4.72
C GLU A 49 -25.52 -29.97 -3.81
N PHE A 50 -24.86 -30.63 -2.87
CA PHE A 50 -23.87 -30.05 -1.97
C PHE A 50 -22.65 -30.97 -1.93
N GLY A 51 -21.73 -30.80 -2.88
CA GLY A 51 -20.66 -31.75 -3.13
C GLY A 51 -21.22 -33.09 -3.63
N ASP A 52 -20.86 -34.19 -2.98
CA ASP A 52 -21.28 -35.55 -3.37
C ASP A 52 -22.63 -35.99 -2.75
N ARG A 53 -23.41 -35.05 -2.21
CA ARG A 53 -24.67 -35.35 -1.50
C ARG A 53 -25.78 -34.40 -1.89
N TYR A 54 -27.02 -34.89 -1.79
CA TYR A 54 -28.22 -34.06 -1.89
C TYR A 54 -28.58 -33.45 -0.53
N CYS A 55 -29.16 -32.24 -0.55
CA CYS A 55 -29.60 -31.51 0.62
C CYS A 55 -30.64 -32.29 1.45
N LEU A 56 -31.66 -32.85 0.80
CA LEU A 56 -32.77 -33.61 1.38
C LEU A 56 -33.51 -32.89 2.53
N GLY A 57 -33.35 -31.58 2.66
CA GLY A 57 -34.09 -30.78 3.64
C GLY A 57 -35.54 -30.56 3.21
N ASP A 58 -36.43 -30.47 4.19
CA ASP A 58 -37.86 -30.17 3.97
C ASP A 58 -38.03 -28.84 3.23
N THR A 59 -39.03 -28.79 2.36
CA THR A 59 -39.37 -27.59 1.60
C THR A 59 -40.78 -27.11 1.91
N ASP A 60 -40.93 -25.79 1.96
CA ASP A 60 -42.21 -25.12 2.18
C ASP A 60 -42.64 -24.38 0.92
N GLU A 61 -43.94 -24.36 0.61
CA GLU A 61 -44.49 -23.48 -0.43
C GLU A 61 -44.28 -22.01 -0.06
N ILE A 62 -43.85 -21.21 -1.04
CA ILE A 62 -43.63 -19.77 -0.86
C ILE A 62 -44.90 -18.99 -1.21
N GLY A 63 -45.46 -18.30 -0.22
CA GLY A 63 -46.53 -17.33 -0.42
C GLY A 63 -46.06 -16.01 -1.06
N SER A 64 -47.01 -15.20 -1.54
CA SER A 64 -46.74 -13.93 -2.24
C SER A 64 -45.87 -12.95 -1.45
N ASP A 65 -46.10 -12.83 -0.14
CA ASP A 65 -45.38 -11.87 0.71
C ASP A 65 -43.90 -12.23 0.81
N ARG A 66 -43.61 -13.53 1.03
CA ARG A 66 -42.25 -14.04 1.10
C ARG A 66 -41.54 -13.95 -0.25
N LEU A 67 -42.24 -14.22 -1.35
CA LEU A 67 -41.74 -14.01 -2.70
C LEU A 67 -41.32 -12.56 -2.93
N LEU A 68 -42.16 -11.60 -2.52
CA LEU A 68 -41.85 -10.17 -2.66
C LEU A 68 -40.62 -9.77 -1.85
N GLU A 69 -40.51 -10.23 -0.59
CA GLU A 69 -39.32 -10.02 0.26
C GLU A 69 -38.04 -10.51 -0.44
N ILE A 70 -38.08 -11.72 -1.00
CA ILE A 70 -36.95 -12.32 -1.72
C ILE A 70 -36.57 -11.48 -2.94
N VAL A 71 -37.55 -11.06 -3.75
CA VAL A 71 -37.31 -10.23 -4.94
C VAL A 71 -36.68 -8.89 -4.56
N GLN A 72 -37.22 -8.21 -3.54
CA GLN A 72 -36.69 -6.93 -3.08
C GLN A 72 -35.26 -7.06 -2.56
N ALA A 73 -34.97 -8.11 -1.79
CA ALA A 73 -33.65 -8.33 -1.24
C ALA A 73 -32.61 -8.71 -2.31
N MET A 74 -33.01 -9.49 -3.33
CA MET A 74 -32.16 -9.76 -4.49
C MET A 74 -31.90 -8.51 -5.33
N ALA A 75 -32.92 -7.66 -5.53
CA ALA A 75 -32.76 -6.39 -6.24
C ALA A 75 -31.80 -5.44 -5.49
N GLN A 76 -31.89 -5.38 -4.16
CA GLN A 76 -30.96 -4.62 -3.34
C GLN A 76 -29.52 -5.13 -3.48
N ARG A 77 -29.29 -6.44 -3.34
CA ARG A 77 -27.97 -7.05 -3.53
C ARG A 77 -27.41 -6.81 -4.92
N TYR A 78 -28.26 -6.86 -5.94
CA TYR A 78 -27.84 -6.55 -7.31
C TYR A 78 -27.41 -5.08 -7.42
N GLY A 79 -28.15 -4.15 -6.80
CA GLY A 79 -27.78 -2.74 -6.74
C GLY A 79 -26.43 -2.51 -6.04
N GLU A 80 -26.21 -3.14 -4.89
CA GLU A 80 -24.94 -3.08 -4.15
C GLU A 80 -23.78 -3.66 -4.99
N SER A 81 -23.97 -4.84 -5.58
CA SER A 81 -22.96 -5.47 -6.45
C SER A 81 -22.63 -4.62 -7.67
N GLN A 82 -23.61 -3.93 -8.25
CA GLN A 82 -23.38 -2.99 -9.34
C GLN A 82 -22.55 -1.79 -8.87
N GLN A 83 -22.85 -1.22 -7.71
CA GLN A 83 -22.06 -0.11 -7.15
C GLN A 83 -20.60 -0.51 -6.90
N ASP A 84 -20.37 -1.70 -6.35
CA ASP A 84 -19.01 -2.22 -6.13
C ASP A 84 -18.25 -2.41 -7.44
N TYR A 85 -18.94 -2.93 -8.48
CA TYR A 85 -18.35 -3.08 -9.82
C TYR A 85 -17.97 -1.72 -10.43
N HIS A 86 -18.83 -0.70 -10.30
CA HIS A 86 -18.50 0.65 -10.77
C HIS A 86 -17.30 1.24 -10.03
N ARG A 87 -17.24 1.06 -8.70
CA ARG A 87 -16.08 1.51 -7.89
C ARG A 87 -14.78 0.83 -8.34
N LEU A 88 -14.84 -0.47 -8.67
CA LEU A 88 -13.68 -1.20 -9.19
C LEU A 88 -13.21 -0.65 -10.54
N ILE A 89 -14.13 -0.29 -11.43
CA ILE A 89 -13.80 0.36 -12.71
C ILE A 89 -13.10 1.70 -12.46
N GLU A 90 -13.65 2.54 -11.59
CA GLU A 90 -13.06 3.85 -11.28
C GLU A 90 -11.62 3.71 -10.74
N HIS A 91 -11.40 2.79 -9.80
CA HIS A 91 -10.07 2.49 -9.28
C HIS A 91 -9.11 1.96 -10.37
N THR A 92 -9.61 1.15 -11.29
CA THR A 92 -8.81 0.62 -12.40
C THR A 92 -8.37 1.75 -13.33
N ASN A 93 -9.28 2.64 -13.70
CA ASN A 93 -8.98 3.82 -14.51
C ASN A 93 -7.97 4.75 -13.83
N GLU A 94 -8.09 4.95 -12.51
CA GLU A 94 -7.12 5.74 -11.75
C GLU A 94 -5.73 5.08 -11.75
N THR A 95 -5.69 3.75 -11.60
CA THR A 95 -4.43 2.98 -11.66
C THR A 95 -3.77 3.08 -13.03
N GLU A 96 -4.54 2.99 -14.13
CA GLU A 96 -4.04 3.18 -15.49
C GLU A 96 -3.42 4.57 -15.67
N LYS A 97 -4.08 5.61 -15.14
CA LYS A 97 -3.53 6.97 -15.18
C LYS A 97 -2.18 7.09 -14.46
N TYR A 98 -2.02 6.48 -13.28
CA TYR A 98 -0.72 6.48 -12.59
C TYR A 98 0.36 5.72 -13.37
N LEU A 99 -0.01 4.67 -14.09
CA LEU A 99 0.92 3.93 -14.95
C LEU A 99 1.39 4.78 -16.14
N ASP A 100 0.48 5.54 -16.76
CA ASP A 100 0.82 6.48 -17.84
C ASP A 100 1.77 7.58 -17.35
N GLU A 101 1.46 8.20 -16.19
CA GLU A 101 2.32 9.21 -15.57
C GLU A 101 3.72 8.65 -15.23
N ALA A 102 3.78 7.42 -14.71
CA ALA A 102 5.05 6.75 -14.43
C ALA A 102 5.85 6.45 -15.72
N ALA A 103 5.17 6.07 -16.80
CA ALA A 103 5.82 5.81 -18.09
C ALA A 103 6.42 7.10 -18.68
N GLU A 104 5.74 8.24 -18.55
CA GLU A 104 6.24 9.54 -18.97
C GLU A 104 7.52 9.93 -18.20
N LEU A 105 7.48 9.83 -16.86
CA LEU A 105 8.64 10.11 -16.01
C LEU A 105 9.83 9.20 -16.32
N LEU A 106 9.59 7.91 -16.58
CA LEU A 106 10.64 7.00 -17.02
C LEU A 106 11.23 7.42 -18.38
N GLY A 107 10.40 7.93 -19.28
CA GLY A 107 10.84 8.51 -20.55
C GLY A 107 11.81 9.68 -20.35
N GLU A 108 11.48 10.61 -19.44
CA GLU A 108 12.34 11.74 -19.10
C GLU A 108 13.69 11.29 -18.49
N ILE A 109 13.65 10.32 -17.58
CA ILE A 109 14.86 9.75 -16.95
C ILE A 109 15.77 9.12 -18.00
N VAL A 110 15.20 8.35 -18.93
CA VAL A 110 15.94 7.73 -20.03
C VAL A 110 16.59 8.79 -20.91
N GLN A 111 15.85 9.83 -21.30
CA GLN A 111 16.39 10.94 -22.10
C GLN A 111 17.52 11.67 -21.37
N SER A 112 17.35 11.97 -20.08
CA SER A 112 18.39 12.58 -19.25
C SER A 112 19.64 11.71 -19.16
N GLY A 113 19.48 10.39 -19.00
CA GLY A 113 20.58 9.44 -19.01
C GLY A 113 21.30 9.32 -20.36
N HIS A 114 20.58 9.51 -21.47
CA HIS A 114 21.20 9.62 -22.80
C HIS A 114 22.02 10.90 -22.94
N ALA A 115 21.47 12.05 -22.54
CA ALA A 115 22.18 13.33 -22.57
C ALA A 115 23.43 13.31 -21.68
N TYR A 116 23.33 12.78 -20.46
CA TYR A 116 24.49 12.63 -19.57
C TYR A 116 25.58 11.75 -20.20
N ARG A 117 25.21 10.61 -20.79
CA ARG A 117 26.16 9.73 -21.49
C ARG A 117 26.84 10.45 -22.66
N GLU A 118 26.09 11.17 -23.47
CA GLU A 118 26.66 11.91 -24.60
C GLU A 118 27.65 12.98 -24.13
N CYS A 119 27.30 13.75 -23.09
CA CYS A 119 28.14 14.79 -22.52
C CYS A 119 29.41 14.26 -21.82
N THR A 120 29.36 13.04 -21.27
CA THR A 120 30.49 12.43 -20.55
C THR A 120 31.34 11.50 -21.42
N ASP A 121 30.83 11.07 -22.58
CA ASP A 121 31.58 10.30 -23.56
C ASP A 121 32.62 11.19 -24.28
N LYS A 122 33.90 10.93 -23.99
CA LYS A 122 35.03 11.64 -24.58
C LYS A 122 35.23 11.36 -26.08
N GLY A 123 34.54 10.37 -26.64
CA GLY A 123 34.51 10.08 -28.06
C GLY A 123 33.39 10.80 -28.83
N SER A 124 32.39 11.34 -28.13
CA SER A 124 31.24 12.00 -28.77
C SER A 124 31.57 13.45 -29.16
N ALA A 125 30.91 13.96 -30.21
CA ALA A 125 31.11 15.34 -30.66
C ALA A 125 30.71 16.37 -29.59
N THR A 126 29.71 16.05 -28.76
CA THR A 126 29.24 16.91 -27.66
C THR A 126 30.18 16.80 -26.46
N GLY A 127 30.58 15.61 -26.06
CA GLY A 127 31.50 15.37 -24.96
C GLY A 127 32.89 15.96 -25.21
N LEU A 128 33.37 15.95 -26.46
CA LEU A 128 34.59 16.68 -26.84
C LEU A 128 34.48 18.19 -26.62
N ARG A 129 33.32 18.80 -26.94
CA ARG A 129 33.08 20.23 -26.68
C ARG A 129 33.00 20.51 -25.19
N VAL A 130 32.29 19.67 -24.43
CA VAL A 130 32.20 19.78 -22.96
C VAL A 130 33.59 19.68 -22.33
N ALA A 131 34.40 18.71 -22.74
CA ALA A 131 35.79 18.56 -22.27
C ALA A 131 36.65 19.79 -22.59
N ALA A 132 36.49 20.38 -23.79
CA ALA A 132 37.20 21.60 -24.15
C ALA A 132 36.79 22.80 -23.28
N VAL A 133 35.49 22.97 -23.01
CA VAL A 133 34.99 24.02 -22.11
C VAL A 133 35.49 23.81 -20.69
N LEU A 134 35.41 22.58 -20.16
CA LEU A 134 35.94 22.26 -18.83
C LEU A 134 37.44 22.55 -18.73
N GLY A 135 38.21 22.19 -19.77
CA GLY A 135 39.65 22.49 -19.84
C GLY A 135 39.95 23.99 -19.92
N TYR A 136 39.11 24.77 -20.59
CA TYR A 136 39.23 26.23 -20.62
C TYR A 136 38.89 26.84 -19.26
N VAL A 137 37.77 26.45 -18.64
CA VAL A 137 37.34 26.96 -17.32
C VAL A 137 38.36 26.63 -16.23
N ALA A 138 38.97 25.45 -16.29
CA ALA A 138 40.02 25.03 -15.36
C ALA A 138 41.24 25.98 -15.36
N GLN A 139 41.51 26.72 -16.45
CA GLN A 139 42.60 27.70 -16.51
C GLN A 139 42.34 28.94 -15.64
N PHE A 140 41.07 29.18 -15.28
CA PHE A 140 40.64 30.30 -14.47
C PHE A 140 40.20 29.88 -13.07
N GLN A 141 40.23 28.58 -12.77
CA GLN A 141 40.01 28.14 -11.39
C GLN A 141 41.23 28.54 -10.56
N PRO A 142 41.03 29.20 -9.40
CA PRO A 142 42.12 29.44 -8.47
C PRO A 142 42.72 28.07 -8.11
N GLU A 143 44.04 28.02 -7.89
CA GLU A 143 44.67 26.82 -7.33
C GLU A 143 43.85 26.37 -6.12
N PRO A 144 43.55 25.07 -5.99
CA PRO A 144 42.79 24.57 -4.85
C PRO A 144 43.47 25.13 -3.61
N HIS A 145 42.72 25.92 -2.85
CA HIS A 145 43.19 26.52 -1.61
C HIS A 145 43.82 25.39 -0.81
N GLN A 146 45.14 25.39 -0.67
CA GLN A 146 45.75 24.59 0.39
C GLN A 146 45.02 25.06 1.63
N PRO A 147 44.34 24.16 2.38
CA PRO A 147 43.67 24.61 3.58
C PRO A 147 44.74 25.28 4.43
N ASP A 148 44.61 26.59 4.62
CA ASP A 148 45.38 27.29 5.64
C ASP A 148 45.18 26.48 6.92
N GLU A 149 46.25 25.86 7.43
CA GLU A 149 46.20 25.05 8.65
C GLU A 149 45.75 25.87 9.86
N ASP A 150 45.64 27.20 9.71
CA ASP A 150 45.36 28.16 10.77
C ASP A 150 43.95 28.79 10.71
N ALA A 151 43.05 28.34 9.83
CA ALA A 151 41.67 28.89 9.72
C ALA A 151 40.56 27.97 10.27
N ARG A 152 40.83 27.19 11.34
CA ARG A 152 39.79 26.46 12.09
C ARG A 152 39.84 26.76 13.58
N ASP A 153 39.38 27.95 13.95
CA ASP A 153 39.02 28.31 15.33
C ASP A 153 37.62 27.75 15.74
N ASP A 154 37.03 26.87 14.93
CA ASP A 154 35.75 26.18 15.17
C ASP A 154 35.93 24.65 15.29
N ASN A 155 37.00 24.20 15.92
CA ASN A 155 37.25 22.76 16.10
C ASN A 155 36.41 22.20 17.26
N TRP A 156 35.09 22.06 17.02
CA TRP A 156 34.14 21.43 17.94
C TRP A 156 34.36 19.91 17.99
N ILE A 157 35.47 19.49 18.59
CA ILE A 157 35.79 18.08 18.81
C ILE A 157 35.00 17.58 20.02
N MET A 158 34.14 16.58 19.79
CA MET A 158 33.45 15.84 20.85
C MET A 158 34.35 14.72 21.37
N ASN A 159 34.49 14.62 22.69
CA ASN A 159 35.18 13.51 23.33
C ASN A 159 34.38 12.20 23.15
N PRO A 160 35.05 11.03 23.12
CA PRO A 160 34.36 9.76 23.02
C PRO A 160 33.37 9.56 24.17
N CYS A 161 32.32 8.78 23.94
CA CYS A 161 31.38 8.42 25.02
C CYS A 161 32.06 7.53 26.09
N ASN A 162 31.36 7.21 27.18
CA ASN A 162 31.92 6.39 28.26
C ASN A 162 32.33 4.96 27.84
N GLN A 163 31.83 4.50 26.70
CA GLN A 163 32.20 3.21 26.09
C GLN A 163 33.34 3.35 25.05
N GLY A 164 33.88 4.55 24.85
CA GLY A 164 34.97 4.83 23.92
C GLY A 164 34.54 5.04 22.47
N HIS A 165 33.24 5.08 22.17
CA HIS A 165 32.75 5.34 20.82
C HIS A 165 33.03 6.79 20.40
N ARG A 166 33.52 6.97 19.17
CA ARG A 166 33.84 8.28 18.60
C ARG A 166 32.74 8.88 17.72
N ASP A 167 31.72 8.09 17.41
CA ASP A 167 30.55 8.54 16.66
C ASP A 167 29.60 9.28 17.60
N VAL A 168 29.96 10.53 17.88
CA VAL A 168 29.29 11.44 18.79
C VAL A 168 29.06 12.76 18.06
N GLY A 169 27.84 13.29 18.15
CA GLY A 169 27.48 14.58 17.57
C GLY A 169 26.61 15.40 18.51
N ALA A 170 26.56 16.72 18.29
CA ALA A 170 25.67 17.63 18.99
C ALA A 170 24.80 18.42 18.00
N ALA A 171 23.48 18.37 18.14
CA ALA A 171 22.52 19.12 17.35
C ALA A 171 21.20 19.34 18.13
N GLY A 172 20.51 20.46 17.88
CA GLY A 172 19.20 20.72 18.47
C GLY A 172 19.17 20.77 20.00
N GLY A 173 20.28 21.16 20.64
CA GLY A 173 20.40 21.12 22.11
C GLY A 173 20.62 19.72 22.68
N VAL A 174 21.00 18.73 21.87
CA VAL A 174 21.32 17.37 22.33
C VAL A 174 22.69 16.96 21.81
N ALA A 175 23.55 16.47 22.70
CA ALA A 175 24.78 15.77 22.40
C ALA A 175 24.54 14.27 22.61
N GLN A 176 24.82 13.43 21.62
CA GLN A 176 24.57 11.99 21.73
C GLN A 176 25.63 11.14 21.02
N CYS A 177 25.84 9.93 21.54
CA CYS A 177 26.54 8.86 20.85
C CYS A 177 25.56 8.05 20.01
N ASN A 178 25.82 7.96 18.70
CA ASN A 178 24.95 7.24 17.77
C ASN A 178 25.08 5.71 17.86
N GLN A 179 26.06 5.19 18.61
CA GLN A 179 26.29 3.76 18.78
C GLN A 179 25.62 3.18 20.03
N CYS A 180 25.71 3.86 21.18
CA CYS A 180 25.16 3.37 22.44
C CYS A 180 23.93 4.15 22.94
N GLY A 181 23.57 5.27 22.29
CA GLY A 181 22.43 6.09 22.68
C GLY A 181 22.64 6.93 23.95
N GLU A 182 23.86 7.00 24.48
CA GLU A 182 24.22 7.93 25.54
C GLU A 182 23.99 9.37 25.06
N ALA A 183 23.23 10.17 25.81
CA ALA A 183 22.83 11.51 25.41
C ALA A 183 22.77 12.51 26.57
N ILE A 184 23.10 13.77 26.28
CA ILE A 184 23.03 14.92 27.19
C ILE A 184 22.27 16.03 26.49
N SER A 185 21.22 16.55 27.14
CA SER A 185 20.42 17.67 26.64
C SER A 185 20.75 19.00 27.32
N ALA A 186 20.58 20.08 26.58
CA ALA A 186 20.75 21.46 26.99
C ALA A 186 19.86 22.40 26.15
N THR A 187 19.85 23.69 26.48
CA THR A 187 19.00 24.67 25.78
C THR A 187 19.56 25.01 24.40
N THR A 188 20.88 24.93 24.22
CA THR A 188 21.53 25.17 22.93
C THR A 188 22.49 24.03 22.58
N THR A 189 22.78 23.86 21.29
CA THR A 189 23.77 22.89 20.80
C THR A 189 25.15 23.13 21.42
N ARG A 190 25.51 24.40 21.67
CA ARG A 190 26.78 24.78 22.33
C ARG A 190 26.87 24.27 23.76
N GLU A 191 25.83 24.49 24.55
CA GLU A 191 25.79 23.99 25.92
C GLU A 191 25.78 22.46 25.96
N ALA A 192 25.11 21.80 25.01
CA ALA A 192 25.12 20.34 24.92
C ALA A 192 26.53 19.81 24.62
N PHE A 193 27.26 20.46 23.71
CA PHE A 193 28.67 20.17 23.41
C PHE A 193 29.58 20.36 24.63
N GLU A 194 29.50 21.51 25.29
CA GLU A 194 30.35 21.84 26.45
C GLU A 194 30.08 20.88 27.63
N ARG A 195 28.81 20.54 27.89
CA ARG A 195 28.43 19.55 28.90
C ARG A 195 28.91 18.16 28.55
N TRP A 196 28.84 17.78 27.28
CA TRP A 196 29.34 16.49 26.83
C TRP A 196 30.83 16.33 27.08
N ASN A 197 31.63 17.31 26.67
CA ASN A 197 33.07 17.27 26.85
C ASN A 197 33.50 17.36 28.32
N ALA A 198 32.72 18.04 29.16
CA ALA A 198 32.93 18.05 30.60
C ALA A 198 32.62 16.69 31.25
N ALA A 199 31.58 15.99 30.79
CA ALA A 199 31.20 14.67 31.28
C ALA A 199 32.13 13.55 30.78
N HIS A 200 32.78 13.76 29.63
CA HIS A 200 33.68 12.81 28.99
C HIS A 200 35.07 13.44 28.85
N PRO A 201 35.88 13.55 29.92
CA PRO A 201 37.22 14.11 29.81
C PRO A 201 38.06 13.26 28.84
N ALA A 202 38.84 13.94 27.99
CA ALA A 202 39.74 13.25 27.07
C ALA A 202 40.68 12.32 27.86
N PRO A 203 40.85 11.05 27.44
CA PRO A 203 41.79 10.16 28.10
C PRO A 203 43.20 10.76 28.05
N PRO A 204 44.00 10.64 29.13
CA PRO A 204 45.38 11.13 29.12
C PRO A 204 46.16 10.40 28.02
N VAL A 205 46.91 11.17 27.23
CA VAL A 205 47.81 10.70 26.16
C VAL A 205 49.06 10.10 26.78
#